data_AF-A0A179G599-F1
#
_entry.id   AF-A0A179G599-F1
#
_cell.length_a   1.000
_cell.length_b   1.000
_cell.length_c   1.000
_cell.angle_alpha   90.00
_cell.angle_beta   90.00
_cell.angle_gamma   90.00
#
_symmetry.space_group_name_H-M   'P 1'
#
loop_
_entity.id
_entity.type
_entity.pdbx_description
1 polymer ?
#
loop_
_entity_poly.entity_id
_entity_poly.type
_entity_poly.pdbx_seq_one_letter_code
_entity_poly.pdbx_strand_id
1 'polypeptide(L)'
;MPPPNQTPKPANLQNEIPPLTTLLPAIFVPIPPSFFTYKPATTTTAQIRDSIAALDTHAAQVRANILALSKQECRRIARDAEIQEMRMDSPPRVQGGMSDADRALLLANLQAPRERPSRELPSAPDFSEWVVRSPAEWRDREILRTVARTMVELRGYGEHVKRTRDVYEEALEREMRKESGSEGDGSRR
;
A
#
# COMPACT_ATOMS: atom_id res chain seq x y z
N MET A 1 8.33 46.46 36.78
CA MET A 1 7.49 46.31 35.58
C MET A 1 7.84 44.97 34.94
N PRO A 2 6.90 44.02 34.83
CA PRO A 2 7.12 42.77 34.09
C PRO A 2 7.11 43.03 32.57
N PRO A 3 7.90 42.31 31.77
CA PRO A 3 7.93 42.48 30.32
C PRO A 3 6.64 41.96 29.66
N PRO A 4 6.26 42.53 28.48
CA PRO A 4 5.03 42.18 27.80
C PRO A 4 5.06 40.74 27.27
N ASN A 5 3.96 40.07 27.55
CA ASN A 5 3.60 38.73 27.13
C ASN A 5 3.75 38.60 25.59
N GLN A 6 4.70 37.79 25.13
CA GLN A 6 4.83 37.47 23.71
C GLN A 6 3.64 36.60 23.32
N THR A 7 2.64 37.21 22.68
CA THR A 7 1.60 36.48 21.96
C THR A 7 2.28 35.54 20.95
N PRO A 8 2.00 34.23 20.98
CA PRO A 8 2.56 33.31 20.00
C PRO A 8 2.09 33.73 18.61
N LYS A 9 3.08 34.02 17.74
CA LYS A 9 2.90 34.27 16.31
C LYS A 9 2.03 33.14 15.74
N PRO A 10 0.99 33.42 14.93
CA PRO A 10 0.18 32.36 14.35
C PRO A 10 1.11 31.45 13.55
N ALA A 11 1.21 30.20 14.01
CA ALA A 11 1.97 29.16 13.31
C ALA A 11 1.45 29.10 11.87
N ASN A 12 2.36 28.98 10.91
CA ASN A 12 2.03 28.91 9.50
C ASN A 12 1.08 27.71 9.28
N LEU A 13 -0.24 27.97 9.16
CA LEU A 13 -1.31 26.95 9.05
C LEU A 13 -1.35 26.34 7.63
N GLN A 14 -0.19 26.00 7.09
CA GLN A 14 -0.03 25.37 5.79
C GLN A 14 0.52 23.96 5.99
N ASN A 15 -0.03 23.02 5.23
CA ASN A 15 0.50 21.67 5.16
C ASN A 15 1.63 21.66 4.12
N GLU A 16 2.85 21.41 4.58
CA GLU A 16 4.05 21.42 3.74
C GLU A 16 4.22 20.11 2.96
N ILE A 17 3.44 19.07 3.28
CA ILE A 17 3.52 17.78 2.61
C ILE A 17 2.70 17.84 1.32
N PRO A 18 3.32 17.67 0.13
CA PRO A 18 2.58 17.69 -1.13
C PRO A 18 1.67 16.45 -1.25
N PRO A 19 0.54 16.57 -1.97
CA PRO A 19 -0.39 15.46 -2.15
C PRO A 19 0.22 14.32 -2.98
N LEU A 20 -0.08 13.09 -2.58
CA LEU A 20 0.33 11.90 -3.32
C LEU A 20 -0.54 11.69 -4.58
N THR A 21 -0.03 12.13 -5.74
CA THR A 21 -0.72 11.96 -7.02
C THR A 21 -0.52 10.56 -7.62
N THR A 22 0.66 9.98 -7.42
CA THR A 22 1.06 8.69 -8.01
C THR A 22 2.00 7.90 -7.10
N LEU A 23 1.92 6.57 -7.18
CA LEU A 23 2.83 5.64 -6.51
C LEU A 23 4.04 5.25 -7.37
N LEU A 24 4.14 5.76 -8.60
CA LEU A 24 5.28 5.50 -9.49
C LEU A 24 6.65 5.69 -8.81
N PRO A 25 6.88 6.71 -7.96
CA PRO A 25 8.16 6.87 -7.30
C PRO A 25 8.58 5.68 -6.42
N ALA A 26 7.64 4.82 -6.01
CA ALA A 26 7.93 3.67 -5.16
C ALA A 26 8.82 2.62 -5.83
N ILE A 27 8.87 2.57 -7.16
CA ILE A 27 9.71 1.63 -7.91
C ILE A 27 11.19 1.97 -7.80
N PHE A 28 11.52 3.22 -7.48
CA PHE A 28 12.91 3.64 -7.34
C PHE A 28 13.42 3.22 -5.97
N VAL A 29 14.18 2.14 -5.97
CA VAL A 29 14.86 1.62 -4.79
C VAL A 29 16.36 1.90 -4.86
N PRO A 30 17.01 2.18 -3.72
CA PRO A 30 18.45 2.41 -3.70
C PRO A 30 19.22 1.23 -4.29
N ILE A 31 20.13 1.53 -5.21
CA ILE A 31 20.99 0.51 -5.82
C ILE A 31 21.96 0.00 -4.74
N PRO A 32 21.98 -1.31 -4.44
CA PRO A 32 22.90 -1.84 -3.45
C PRO A 32 24.36 -1.73 -3.96
N PRO A 33 25.35 -1.51 -3.09
CA PRO A 33 26.75 -1.39 -3.50
C PRO A 33 27.28 -2.61 -4.26
N SER A 34 26.72 -3.79 -3.97
CA SER A 34 27.04 -5.04 -4.67
C SER A 34 26.73 -4.99 -6.17
N PHE A 35 25.83 -4.12 -6.62
CA PHE A 35 25.55 -3.90 -8.04
C PHE A 35 26.80 -3.45 -8.81
N PHE A 36 27.67 -2.67 -8.18
CA PHE A 36 28.90 -2.17 -8.80
C PHE A 36 30.04 -3.19 -8.78
N THR A 37 29.88 -4.32 -8.07
CA THR A 37 30.89 -5.38 -7.99
C THR A 37 30.44 -6.57 -8.84
N TYR A 38 30.94 -6.65 -10.07
CA TYR A 38 30.64 -7.80 -10.93
C TYR A 38 31.28 -9.08 -10.37
N LYS A 39 30.44 -10.05 -10.01
CA LYS A 39 30.85 -11.42 -9.71
C LYS A 39 30.24 -12.31 -10.79
N PRO A 40 31.04 -12.88 -11.72
CA PRO A 40 30.50 -13.78 -12.72
C PRO A 40 29.91 -15.01 -12.02
N ALA A 41 28.69 -15.39 -12.39
CA ALA A 41 28.07 -16.61 -11.91
C ALA A 41 28.89 -17.81 -12.40
N THR A 42 29.13 -18.78 -11.52
CA THR A 42 29.89 -19.99 -11.85
C THR A 42 29.12 -20.91 -12.79
N THR A 43 27.79 -20.89 -12.72
CA THR A 43 26.87 -21.67 -13.57
C THR A 43 25.65 -20.84 -13.97
N THR A 44 24.99 -21.21 -15.07
CA THR A 44 23.71 -20.60 -15.49
C THR A 44 22.63 -20.80 -14.43
N THR A 45 22.60 -21.96 -13.76
CA THR A 45 21.68 -22.23 -12.64
C THR A 45 21.91 -21.30 -11.44
N ALA A 46 23.17 -21.00 -11.11
CA ALA A 46 23.49 -20.00 -10.08
C ALA A 46 23.02 -18.59 -10.49
N GLN A 47 23.23 -18.20 -11.75
CA GLN A 47 22.78 -16.92 -12.28
C GLN A 47 21.26 -16.73 -12.17
N ILE A 48 20.48 -17.77 -12.50
CA ILE A 48 19.01 -17.70 -12.42
C ILE A 48 18.55 -17.58 -10.96
N ARG A 49 19.17 -18.33 -10.04
CA ARG A 49 18.88 -18.23 -8.60
C ARG A 49 19.19 -16.84 -8.05
N ASP A 50 20.34 -16.27 -8.43
CA ASP A 50 20.73 -14.92 -8.04
C ASP A 50 19.72 -13.88 -8.58
N SER A 51 19.22 -14.08 -9.80
CA SER A 51 18.19 -13.22 -10.40
C SER A 51 16.86 -13.28 -9.64
N ILE A 52 16.43 -14.47 -9.20
CA ILE A 52 15.23 -14.63 -8.36
C ILE A 52 15.42 -13.92 -7.02
N ALA A 53 16.57 -14.12 -6.36
CA ALA A 53 16.87 -13.47 -5.09
C ALA A 53 16.92 -11.93 -5.20
N ALA A 54 17.49 -11.42 -6.29
CA ALA A 54 17.51 -9.99 -6.60
C ALA A 54 16.09 -9.45 -6.83
N LEU A 55 15.25 -10.17 -7.57
CA LEU A 55 13.84 -9.82 -7.80
C LEU A 55 13.07 -9.75 -6.47
N ASP A 56 13.22 -10.74 -5.59
CA ASP A 56 12.53 -10.78 -4.29
C ASP A 56 12.97 -9.62 -3.37
N THR A 57 14.26 -9.31 -3.38
CA THR A 57 14.84 -8.18 -2.61
C THR A 57 14.29 -6.84 -3.11
N HIS A 58 14.34 -6.62 -4.43
CA HIS A 58 13.78 -5.43 -5.05
C HIS A 58 12.28 -5.30 -4.76
N ALA A 59 11.53 -6.39 -4.92
CA ALA A 59 10.10 -6.40 -4.65
C ALA A 59 9.75 -6.06 -3.19
N ALA A 60 10.54 -6.54 -2.23
CA ALA A 60 10.38 -6.19 -0.83
C ALA A 60 10.58 -4.69 -0.59
N GLN A 61 11.60 -4.09 -1.20
CA GLN A 61 11.89 -2.67 -1.09
C GLN A 61 10.80 -1.81 -1.74
N VAL A 62 10.32 -2.18 -2.93
CA VAL A 62 9.20 -1.46 -3.59
C VAL A 62 7.93 -1.51 -2.74
N ARG A 63 7.58 -2.67 -2.15
CA ARG A 63 6.45 -2.76 -1.21
C ARG A 63 6.62 -1.85 0.00
N ALA A 64 7.82 -1.80 0.57
CA ALA A 64 8.12 -0.91 1.69
C ALA A 64 7.95 0.57 1.29
N ASN A 65 8.40 0.95 0.09
CA ASN A 65 8.24 2.32 -0.44
C ASN A 65 6.77 2.68 -0.68
N ILE A 66 5.98 1.78 -1.26
CA ILE A 66 4.52 1.99 -1.45
C ILE A 66 3.86 2.29 -0.10
N LEU A 67 4.19 1.50 0.93
CA LEU A 67 3.67 1.71 2.29
C LEU A 67 4.16 3.02 2.89
N ALA A 68 5.42 3.41 2.68
CA ALA A 68 5.97 4.66 3.18
C ALA A 68 5.26 5.88 2.59
N LEU A 69 5.08 5.91 1.26
CA LEU A 69 4.33 6.98 0.58
C LEU A 69 2.88 7.05 1.05
N SER A 70 2.23 5.89 1.21
CA SER A 70 0.85 5.83 1.70
C SER A 70 0.72 6.35 3.13
N LYS A 71 1.66 6.01 4.02
CA LYS A 71 1.71 6.54 5.39
C LYS A 71 1.93 8.06 5.41
N GLN A 72 2.78 8.56 4.53
CA GLN A 72 3.01 9.99 4.38
C GLN A 72 1.74 10.71 3.92
N GLU A 73 1.00 10.13 2.97
CA GLU A 73 -0.29 10.67 2.53
C GLU A 73 -1.32 10.66 3.65
N CYS A 74 -1.43 9.59 4.44
CA CYS A 74 -2.33 9.57 5.61
C CYS A 74 -1.98 10.68 6.62
N ARG A 75 -0.69 10.95 6.86
CA ARG A 75 -0.25 12.06 7.73
C ARG A 75 -0.62 13.41 7.15
N ARG A 76 -0.46 13.59 5.84
CA ARG A 76 -0.88 14.80 5.13
C ARG A 76 -2.38 15.04 5.31
N ILE A 77 -3.21 14.03 5.05
CA ILE A 77 -4.67 14.09 5.21
C ILE A 77 -5.06 14.44 6.66
N ALA A 78 -4.43 13.82 7.66
CA ALA A 78 -4.68 14.12 9.06
C ALA A 78 -4.40 15.60 9.39
N ARG A 79 -3.26 16.12 8.93
CA ARG A 79 -2.87 17.51 9.15
C ARG A 79 -3.79 18.50 8.42
N ASP A 80 -4.26 18.16 7.21
CA ASP A 80 -5.24 18.98 6.49
C ASP A 80 -6.56 19.11 7.27
N ALA A 81 -7.03 18.01 7.85
CA ALA A 81 -8.24 18.02 8.66
C ALA A 81 -8.06 18.85 9.92
N GLU A 82 -6.94 18.71 10.64
CA GLU A 82 -6.61 19.54 11.81
C GLU A 82 -6.59 21.03 11.46
N ILE A 83 -5.95 21.40 10.35
CA ILE A 83 -5.92 22.79 9.87
C ILE A 83 -7.33 23.30 9.55
N GLN A 84 -8.17 22.45 8.94
CA GLN A 84 -9.56 22.80 8.64
C GLN A 84 -10.41 22.95 9.91
N GLU A 85 -10.23 22.09 10.91
CA GLU A 85 -10.90 22.22 12.21
C GLU A 85 -10.50 23.51 12.91
N MET A 86 -9.22 23.87 12.93
CA MET A 86 -8.76 25.15 13.49
C MET A 86 -9.32 26.37 12.77
N ARG A 87 -9.67 26.25 11.48
CA ARG A 87 -10.30 27.33 10.70
C ARG A 87 -11.82 27.40 10.91
N MET A 88 -12.45 26.28 11.24
CA MET A 88 -13.87 26.20 11.54
C MET A 88 -14.06 26.42 13.03
N ASP A 89 -14.30 27.68 13.42
CA ASP A 89 -14.53 28.12 14.80
C ASP A 89 -15.90 27.61 15.35
N SER A 90 -16.16 26.31 15.23
CA SER A 90 -17.44 25.67 15.55
C SER A 90 -17.25 24.44 16.43
N PRO A 91 -18.01 24.31 17.53
CA PRO A 91 -17.98 23.12 18.35
C PRO A 91 -18.45 21.90 17.54
N PRO A 92 -17.94 20.69 17.83
CA PRO A 92 -18.38 19.48 17.17
C PRO A 92 -19.90 19.35 17.34
N ARG A 93 -20.63 19.32 16.23
CA ARG A 93 -22.06 19.02 16.26
C ARG A 93 -22.20 17.58 16.78
N VAL A 94 -22.67 17.44 18.01
CA VAL A 94 -23.02 16.15 18.60
C VAL A 94 -24.04 15.51 17.65
N GLN A 95 -23.71 14.33 17.14
CA GLN A 95 -24.57 13.60 16.20
C GLN A 95 -25.94 13.39 16.84
N GLY A 96 -27.00 13.75 16.12
CA GLY A 96 -28.35 13.33 16.45
C GLY A 96 -28.40 11.81 16.48
N GLY A 97 -29.05 11.24 17.49
CA GLY A 97 -29.14 9.80 17.68
C GLY A 97 -29.62 9.07 16.41
N MET A 98 -29.19 7.80 16.28
CA MET A 98 -29.60 6.90 15.21
C MET A 98 -31.12 6.97 15.01
N SER A 99 -31.56 7.21 13.78
CA SER A 99 -33.00 7.27 13.51
C SER A 99 -33.64 5.90 13.76
N ASP A 100 -34.93 5.89 14.13
CA ASP A 100 -35.65 4.63 14.32
C ASP A 100 -35.68 3.77 13.04
N ALA A 101 -35.68 4.43 11.87
CA ALA A 101 -35.57 3.75 10.57
C ALA A 101 -34.21 3.05 10.40
N ASP A 102 -33.11 3.71 10.73
CA ASP A 102 -31.77 3.11 10.68
C ASP A 102 -31.65 1.96 11.68
N ARG A 103 -32.24 2.12 12.88
CA ARG A 103 -32.24 1.09 13.91
C ARG A 103 -33.00 -0.16 13.46
N ALA A 104 -34.14 0.01 12.80
CA ALA A 104 -34.90 -1.09 12.23
C ALA A 104 -34.10 -1.82 11.14
N LEU A 105 -33.42 -1.09 10.25
CA LEU A 105 -32.54 -1.66 9.23
C LEU A 105 -31.38 -2.46 9.84
N LEU A 106 -30.76 -1.95 10.90
CA LEU A 106 -29.68 -2.65 11.60
C LEU A 106 -30.16 -3.96 12.23
N LEU A 107 -31.34 -3.95 12.88
CA LEU A 107 -31.95 -5.15 13.43
C LEU A 107 -32.30 -6.17 12.34
N ALA A 108 -32.83 -5.72 11.21
CA ALA A 108 -33.14 -6.58 10.07
C ALA A 108 -31.87 -7.25 9.51
N ASN A 109 -30.77 -6.49 9.37
CA ASN A 109 -29.48 -7.03 8.91
C ASN A 109 -28.87 -8.04 9.90
N LEU A 110 -29.06 -7.86 11.21
CA LEU A 110 -28.60 -8.81 12.22
C LEU A 110 -29.41 -10.12 12.23
N GLN A 111 -30.69 -10.04 11.86
CA GLN A 111 -31.60 -11.20 11.80
C GLN A 111 -31.58 -11.90 10.44
N ALA A 112 -30.92 -11.31 9.44
CA ALA A 112 -30.83 -11.90 8.11
C ALA A 112 -30.12 -13.27 8.15
N PRO A 113 -30.68 -14.30 7.49
CA PRO A 113 -30.00 -15.58 7.35
C PRO A 113 -28.60 -15.40 6.75
N ARG A 114 -27.60 -16.11 7.28
CA ARG A 114 -26.25 -16.18 6.70
C ARG A 114 -26.29 -16.97 5.40
N GLU A 115 -26.83 -16.39 4.35
CA GLU A 115 -26.65 -16.90 3.00
C GLU A 115 -25.21 -16.61 2.56
N ARG A 116 -24.55 -17.60 1.96
CA ARG A 116 -23.28 -17.34 1.29
C ARG A 116 -23.55 -16.36 0.15
N PRO A 117 -22.86 -15.22 0.08
CA PRO A 117 -23.06 -14.31 -1.03
C PRO A 117 -22.74 -15.06 -2.33
N SER A 118 -23.75 -15.20 -3.19
CA SER A 118 -23.60 -15.71 -4.56
C SER A 118 -22.87 -14.72 -5.46
N ARG A 119 -22.73 -13.47 -5.00
CA ARG A 119 -22.05 -12.38 -5.69
C ARG A 119 -20.61 -12.24 -5.18
N GLU A 120 -19.67 -12.21 -6.12
CA GLU A 120 -18.27 -11.90 -5.82
C GLU A 120 -18.18 -10.52 -5.13
N LEU A 121 -17.51 -10.49 -3.98
CA LEU A 121 -17.25 -9.24 -3.28
C LEU A 121 -16.26 -8.38 -4.10
N PRO A 122 -16.41 -7.05 -4.10
CA PRO A 122 -15.46 -6.17 -4.78
C PRO A 122 -14.05 -6.36 -4.23
N SER A 123 -13.04 -6.21 -5.10
CA SER A 123 -11.63 -6.48 -4.72
C SER A 123 -11.08 -5.50 -3.69
N ALA A 124 -11.70 -4.32 -3.58
CA ALA A 124 -11.42 -3.30 -2.60
C ALA A 124 -12.72 -2.62 -2.15
N PRO A 125 -12.79 -2.16 -0.89
CA PRO A 125 -13.91 -1.34 -0.43
C PRO A 125 -13.93 0.00 -1.16
N ASP A 126 -15.13 0.42 -1.59
CA ASP A 126 -15.35 1.75 -2.14
C ASP A 126 -16.00 2.64 -1.07
N PHE A 127 -15.44 3.84 -0.90
CA PHE A 127 -15.92 4.85 0.04
C PHE A 127 -16.37 6.13 -0.67
N SER A 128 -16.56 6.07 -1.99
CA SER A 128 -16.98 7.21 -2.81
C SER A 128 -18.35 7.78 -2.37
N GLU A 129 -19.25 6.91 -1.92
CA GLU A 129 -20.60 7.28 -1.47
C GLU A 129 -20.67 7.75 -0.01
N TRP A 130 -19.55 7.70 0.73
CA TRP A 130 -19.54 8.14 2.13
C TRP A 130 -19.71 9.67 2.20
N VAL A 131 -20.91 10.09 2.63
CA VAL A 131 -21.25 11.49 2.90
C VAL A 131 -20.46 11.99 4.10
N VAL A 132 -19.68 13.05 3.87
CA VAL A 132 -18.81 13.68 4.85
C VAL A 132 -19.48 14.94 5.39
N ARG A 133 -19.57 15.06 6.71
CA ARG A 133 -20.23 16.20 7.40
C ARG A 133 -19.27 17.01 8.26
N SER A 134 -18.07 16.50 8.54
CA SER A 134 -17.04 17.19 9.32
C SER A 134 -15.63 16.95 8.75
N PRO A 135 -14.65 17.81 9.09
CA PRO A 135 -13.24 17.55 8.73
C PRO A 135 -12.70 16.23 9.27
N ALA A 136 -13.11 15.83 10.48
CA ALA A 136 -12.77 14.52 11.05
C ALA A 136 -13.34 13.36 10.20
N GLU A 137 -14.60 13.43 9.78
CA GLU A 137 -15.19 12.43 8.89
C GLU A 137 -14.52 12.43 7.51
N TRP A 138 -14.12 13.61 7.00
CA TRP A 138 -13.37 13.74 5.76
C TRP A 138 -12.03 13.02 5.87
N ARG A 139 -11.29 13.28 6.95
CA ARG A 139 -10.01 12.64 7.26
C ARG A 139 -10.15 11.13 7.23
N ASP A 140 -11.11 10.60 7.98
CA ASP A 140 -11.28 9.16 8.14
C ASP A 140 -11.64 8.51 6.80
N ARG A 141 -12.53 9.13 6.03
CA ARG A 141 -12.86 8.68 4.68
C ARG A 141 -11.64 8.67 3.76
N GLU A 142 -10.89 9.77 3.69
CA GLU A 142 -9.76 9.88 2.76
C GLU A 142 -8.58 8.97 3.16
N ILE A 143 -8.36 8.75 4.47
CA ILE A 143 -7.41 7.73 4.96
C ILE A 143 -7.85 6.34 4.49
N LEU A 144 -9.12 5.97 4.65
CA LEU A 144 -9.61 4.66 4.21
C LEU A 144 -9.54 4.49 2.70
N ARG A 145 -9.83 5.53 1.90
CA ARG A 145 -9.64 5.50 0.44
C ARG A 145 -8.18 5.31 0.07
N THR A 146 -7.28 6.00 0.76
CA THR A 146 -5.83 5.86 0.54
C THR A 146 -5.40 4.42 0.82
N VAL A 147 -5.80 3.84 1.96
CA VAL A 147 -5.50 2.45 2.32
C VAL A 147 -6.09 1.47 1.30
N ALA A 148 -7.34 1.65 0.90
CA ALA A 148 -8.00 0.80 -0.10
C ALA A 148 -7.23 0.79 -1.44
N ARG A 149 -6.85 1.99 -1.93
CA ARG A 149 -6.01 2.12 -3.13
C ARG A 149 -4.66 1.41 -2.94
N THR A 150 -3.98 1.63 -1.83
CA THR A 150 -2.69 0.99 -1.52
C THR A 150 -2.80 -0.54 -1.54
N MET A 151 -3.90 -1.11 -1.04
CA MET A 151 -4.13 -2.56 -1.07
C MET A 151 -4.28 -3.11 -2.49
N VAL A 152 -5.00 -2.40 -3.37
CA VAL A 152 -5.12 -2.77 -4.79
C VAL A 152 -3.76 -2.77 -5.47
N GLU A 153 -2.97 -1.72 -5.23
CA GLU A 153 -1.65 -1.52 -5.83
C GLU A 153 -0.65 -2.58 -5.36
N LEU A 154 -0.63 -2.88 -4.06
CA LEU A 154 0.20 -3.96 -3.49
C LEU A 154 -0.18 -5.34 -4.04
N ARG A 155 -1.49 -5.60 -4.23
CA ARG A 155 -1.96 -6.85 -4.85
C ARG A 155 -1.50 -6.95 -6.30
N GLY A 156 -1.77 -5.92 -7.10
CA GLY A 156 -1.38 -5.89 -8.51
C GLY A 156 0.13 -6.03 -8.70
N TYR A 157 0.93 -5.36 -7.85
CA TYR A 157 2.37 -5.52 -7.85
C TYR A 157 2.81 -6.93 -7.44
N GLY A 158 2.18 -7.52 -6.42
CA GLY A 158 2.44 -8.90 -6.01
C GLY A 158 2.18 -9.91 -7.13
N GLU A 159 1.07 -9.75 -7.87
CA GLU A 159 0.75 -10.58 -9.04
C GLU A 159 1.76 -10.40 -10.18
N HIS A 160 2.25 -9.18 -10.40
CA HIS A 160 3.32 -8.92 -11.37
C HIS A 160 4.62 -9.62 -10.96
N VAL A 161 5.06 -9.46 -9.71
CA VAL A 161 6.27 -10.11 -9.18
C VAL A 161 6.15 -11.63 -9.29
N LYS A 162 5.00 -12.20 -8.94
CA LYS A 162 4.74 -13.63 -9.07
C LYS A 162 4.91 -14.10 -10.52
N ARG A 163 4.25 -13.44 -11.48
CA ARG A 163 4.37 -13.79 -12.91
C ARG A 163 5.81 -13.75 -13.40
N THR A 164 6.57 -12.73 -13.00
CA THR A 164 7.99 -12.60 -13.36
C THR A 164 8.83 -13.70 -12.71
N ARG A 165 8.54 -14.06 -11.46
CA ARG A 165 9.22 -15.14 -10.73
C ARG A 165 8.95 -16.49 -11.38
N ASP A 166 7.71 -16.79 -11.73
CA ASP A 166 7.30 -18.04 -12.38
C ASP A 166 8.11 -18.28 -13.67
N VAL A 167 8.36 -17.23 -14.47
CA VAL A 167 9.20 -17.31 -15.68
C VAL A 167 10.65 -17.71 -15.36
N TYR A 168 11.24 -17.17 -14.29
CA TYR A 168 12.59 -17.55 -13.86
C TYR A 168 12.64 -18.96 -13.28
N GLU A 169 11.60 -19.39 -12.57
CA GLU A 169 11.50 -20.76 -12.05
C GLU A 169 11.39 -21.78 -13.18
N GLU A 170 10.56 -21.52 -14.19
CA GLU A 170 10.49 -22.36 -15.39
C GLU A 170 11.82 -22.42 -16.15
N ALA A 171 12.59 -21.32 -16.17
CA ALA A 171 13.93 -21.33 -16.74
C ALA A 171 14.90 -22.17 -15.89
N LEU A 172 14.83 -22.07 -14.56
CA LEU A 172 15.65 -22.85 -13.63
C LEU A 172 15.38 -24.35 -13.78
N GLU A 173 14.12 -24.77 -13.86
CA GLU A 173 13.75 -26.17 -14.06
C GLU A 173 14.29 -26.72 -15.38
N ARG A 174 14.22 -25.93 -16.46
CA ARG A 174 14.76 -26.32 -17.77
C ARG A 174 16.27 -26.52 -17.73
N GLU A 175 17.01 -25.66 -17.05
CA GLU A 175 18.47 -25.81 -16.93
C GLU A 175 18.86 -27.00 -16.04
N MET A 176 18.18 -27.21 -14.91
CA MET A 176 18.43 -28.37 -14.05
C MET A 176 18.16 -29.72 -14.76
N ARG A 177 17.16 -29.78 -15.64
CA ARG A 177 16.90 -30.96 -16.48
C ARG A 177 18.00 -31.21 -17.52
N LYS A 178 18.62 -30.15 -18.06
CA LYS A 178 19.75 -30.28 -18.99
C LYS A 178 21.01 -30.78 -18.29
N GLU A 179 21.33 -30.24 -17.11
CA GLU A 179 22.49 -30.65 -16.32
C GLU A 179 22.39 -32.14 -15.91
N SER A 180 21.22 -32.58 -15.41
CA SER A 180 20.99 -33.98 -15.05
C SER A 180 20.97 -34.95 -16.26
N GLY A 181 20.56 -34.48 -17.44
CA GLY A 181 20.61 -35.25 -18.68
C GLY A 181 22.01 -35.42 -19.27
N SER A 182 22.90 -34.43 -19.09
CA SER A 182 24.26 -34.48 -19.65
C SER A 182 25.22 -35.33 -18.80
N GLU A 183 25.01 -35.44 -17.49
CA GLU A 183 25.81 -36.32 -16.61
C GLU A 183 25.58 -37.81 -16.90
N GLY A 184 24.40 -38.20 -17.42
CA GLY A 184 24.07 -39.59 -17.74
C GLY A 184 24.71 -40.14 -19.02
N ASP A 185 25.06 -39.29 -19.98
CA ASP A 185 25.58 -39.70 -21.30
C ASP A 185 27.11 -39.76 -21.37
N GLY A 186 27.79 -39.16 -20.37
CA GLY A 186 29.26 -39.18 -20.26
C GLY A 186 29.87 -40.47 -19.69
N SER A 187 29.07 -41.40 -19.17
CA SER A 187 29.55 -42.61 -18.49
C SER A 187 29.59 -43.87 -19.38
N ARG A 188 29.32 -43.73 -20.69
CA ARG A 188 29.29 -44.85 -21.66
C ARG A 188 30.43 -44.87 -22.69
N ARG A 189 31.56 -44.23 -22.42
CA ARG A 189 32.74 -44.29 -23.30
C ARG A 189 33.96 -44.82 -22.59
#